data_AF-A0A3S3ZL05-F1
#
_entry.id   AF-A0A3S3ZL05-F1
#
_cell.length_a   1.000
_cell.length_b   1.000
_cell.length_c   1.000
_cell.angle_alpha   90.00
_cell.angle_beta   90.00
_cell.angle_gamma   90.00
#
_symmetry.space_group_name_H-M   'P 1'
#
loop_
_entity.id
_entity.type
_entity.pdbx_description
1 polymer ?
#
loop_
_entity_poly.entity_id
_entity_poly.type
_entity_poly.pdbx_seq_one_letter_code
_entity_poly.pdbx_strand_id
1 'polypeptide(L)' 'MALTVTPYGERKFGSTNARPRIREVYDSTSGWRDSPEPGLRLDEQSARQLQRRGFTAVRVRWRLRTVEIVLRRYLGE' A
#
# COMPACT_ATOMS: atom_id res chain seq x y z
N MET A 1 -2.23 4.58 18.57
CA MET A 1 -1.33 5.11 17.52
C MET A 1 -2.19 5.39 16.28
N ALA A 2 -2.20 6.63 15.78
CA ALA A 2 -3.03 7.01 14.65
C ALA A 2 -2.47 6.37 13.36
N LEU A 3 -3.32 5.65 12.62
CA LEU A 3 -2.99 5.06 11.33
C LEU A 3 -2.93 6.18 10.28
N THR A 4 -1.80 6.86 10.18
CA THR A 4 -1.66 8.04 9.33
C THR A 4 -1.43 7.64 7.87
N VAL A 5 -2.15 8.26 6.94
CA VAL A 5 -1.88 8.16 5.51
C VAL A 5 -0.69 9.06 5.20
N THR A 6 0.25 8.59 4.39
CA THR A 6 1.43 9.40 4.04
C THR A 6 1.05 10.60 3.15
N PRO A 7 1.84 11.69 3.12
CA PRO A 7 1.58 12.83 2.22
C PRO A 7 1.51 12.44 0.74
N TYR A 8 2.21 11.36 0.34
CA TYR A 8 2.08 10.80 -1.00
C TYR A 8 0.71 10.14 -1.20
N GLY A 9 0.25 9.33 -0.24
CA GLY A 9 -1.06 8.71 -0.26
C GLY A 9 -2.19 9.73 -0.31
N GLU A 10 -2.09 10.78 0.50
CA GLU A 10 -3.06 11.88 0.50
C GLU A 10 -3.18 12.54 -0.88
N ARG A 11 -2.05 12.92 -1.50
CA ARG A 11 -2.06 13.51 -2.84
C ARG A 11 -2.56 12.55 -3.91
N LYS A 12 -2.18 11.28 -3.84
CA LYS A 12 -2.52 10.28 -4.87
C LYS A 12 -3.98 9.85 -4.82
N PHE A 13 -4.56 9.77 -3.62
CA PHE A 13 -5.95 9.34 -3.43
C PHE A 13 -6.91 10.50 -3.12
N GLY A 14 -6.40 11.71 -2.92
CA GLY A 14 -7.19 12.93 -2.71
C GLY A 14 -7.83 13.03 -1.32
N SER A 15 -7.33 12.30 -0.31
CA SER A 15 -7.85 12.38 1.05
C SER A 15 -6.81 11.93 2.10
N THR A 16 -6.76 12.66 3.20
CA THR A 16 -5.97 12.38 4.43
C THR A 16 -6.34 11.04 5.08
N ASN A 17 -7.53 10.51 4.79
CA ASN A 17 -8.05 9.24 5.31
C ASN A 17 -8.23 8.17 4.21
N ALA A 18 -7.71 8.39 3.01
CA ALA A 18 -7.76 7.39 1.95
C ALA A 18 -6.87 6.19 2.28
N ARG A 19 -7.50 5.15 2.82
CA ARG A 19 -6.88 3.85 3.12
C ARG A 19 -7.43 2.79 2.16
N PRO A 20 -6.99 2.79 0.89
CA PRO A 20 -7.47 1.83 -0.10
C PRO A 20 -7.10 0.41 0.32
N ARG A 21 -7.92 -0.57 -0.06
CA ARG A 21 -7.68 -1.99 0.29
C ARG A 21 -6.55 -2.55 -0.56
N ILE A 22 -5.58 -3.19 0.07
CA ILE A 22 -4.52 -3.92 -0.62
C ILE A 22 -5.11 -5.22 -1.18
N ARG A 23 -4.88 -5.45 -2.47
CA ARG A 23 -5.31 -6.63 -3.22
C ARG A 23 -4.14 -7.58 -3.39
N GLU A 24 -3.03 -7.05 -3.89
CA GLU A 24 -1.84 -7.82 -4.20
C GLU A 24 -0.61 -7.10 -3.68
N VAL A 25 0.42 -7.86 -3.34
CA VAL A 25 1.75 -7.41 -2.93
C VAL A 25 2.76 -7.91 -3.95
N TYR A 26 3.73 -7.07 -4.30
CA TYR A 26 4.79 -7.44 -5.22
C TYR A 26 5.99 -7.94 -4.45
N ASP A 27 6.36 -9.17 -4.76
CA ASP A 27 7.57 -9.82 -4.33
C ASP A 27 8.59 -9.82 -5.48
N SER A 28 9.83 -9.42 -5.21
CA SER A 28 10.88 -9.36 -6.22
C SER A 28 11.25 -10.72 -6.83
N THR A 29 10.93 -11.83 -6.15
CA THR A 29 11.28 -13.18 -6.58
C THR A 29 10.11 -13.89 -7.25
N SER A 30 8.89 -13.69 -6.78
CA SER A 30 7.67 -14.37 -7.27
C SER A 30 6.69 -13.48 -8.04
N GLY A 31 6.92 -12.17 -8.11
CA GLY A 31 6.02 -11.21 -8.75
C GLY A 31 4.81 -10.84 -7.88
N TRP A 32 3.66 -10.60 -8.52
CA TRP A 32 2.43 -10.23 -7.82
C TRP A 32 1.81 -11.44 -7.11
N ARG A 33 1.56 -11.29 -5.82
CA ARG A 33 0.92 -12.29 -4.97
C ARG A 33 -0.28 -11.67 -4.25
N ASP A 34 -1.29 -12.45 -3.93
CA ASP A 34 -2.40 -11.97 -3.11
C ASP A 34 -1.92 -11.38 -1.78
N SER A 35 -2.68 -10.41 -1.27
CA SER A 35 -2.40 -9.82 0.04
C SER A 35 -2.29 -10.90 1.10
N PRO A 36 -1.21 -10.93 1.90
CA PRO A 36 -1.02 -11.94 2.96
C PRO A 36 -2.11 -11.86 4.03
N GLU A 37 -2.76 -10.70 4.14
CA GLU A 37 -3.82 -10.44 5.10
C GLU A 37 -5.08 -9.94 4.35
N PRO A 38 -6.22 -10.68 4.43
CA PRO A 38 -7.44 -10.28 3.77
C PRO A 38 -8.01 -9.01 4.42
N GLY A 39 -8.32 -8.01 3.59
CA GLY A 39 -8.86 -6.74 4.07
C GLY A 39 -7.83 -5.74 4.60
N LEU A 40 -6.53 -6.07 4.52
CA LEU A 40 -5.45 -5.13 4.82
C LEU A 40 -5.63 -3.85 3.99
N ARG A 41 -5.50 -2.71 4.64
CA ARG A 41 -5.60 -1.39 4.01
C ARG A 41 -4.22 -0.77 3.90
N LEU A 42 -4.01 0.05 2.89
CA LEU A 42 -2.77 0.80 2.71
C LEU A 42 -2.78 2.04 3.61
N ASP A 43 -1.85 2.05 4.55
CA ASP A 43 -1.49 3.14 5.46
C ASP A 43 0.02 3.09 5.72
N GLU A 44 0.58 4.06 6.44
CA GLU A 44 2.03 4.08 6.71
C GLU A 44 2.53 2.82 7.45
N GLN A 45 1.76 2.34 8.43
CA GLN A 45 2.16 1.20 9.25
C GLN A 45 2.16 -0.09 8.42
N SER A 46 1.08 -0.35 7.67
CA SER A 46 0.99 -1.51 6.79
C SER A 46 2.02 -1.44 5.65
N ALA A 47 2.28 -0.27 5.08
CA ALA A 47 3.32 -0.09 4.08
C ALA A 47 4.73 -0.41 4.64
N ARG A 48 5.06 0.08 5.84
CA ARG A 48 6.33 -0.27 6.53
C ARG A 48 6.41 -1.76 6.85
N GLN A 49 5.31 -2.35 7.30
CA GLN A 49 5.27 -3.78 7.60
C GLN A 49 5.54 -4.62 6.35
N LEU A 50 4.93 -4.27 5.21
CA LEU A 50 5.15 -4.96 3.94
C LEU A 50 6.58 -4.78 3.44
N GLN A 51 7.14 -3.58 3.58
CA GLN A 51 8.54 -3.32 3.23
C GLN A 51 9.50 -4.18 4.08
N ARG A 52 9.27 -4.27 5.40
CA ARG A 52 10.04 -5.14 6.31
C ARG A 52 9.92 -6.63 5.98
N ARG A 53 8.78 -7.05 5.41
CA ARG A 53 8.57 -8.42 4.92
C ARG A 53 9.25 -8.67 3.56
N GLY A 54 9.88 -7.67 2.95
CA GLY A 54 10.60 -7.79 1.68
C GLY A 54 9.79 -7.44 0.43
N PHE A 55 8.54 -6.97 0.58
CA PHE A 55 7.76 -6.51 -0.56
C PHE A 55 8.21 -5.12 -1.00
N THR A 56 8.10 -4.82 -2.30
CA THR A 56 8.56 -3.53 -2.85
C THR A 56 7.43 -2.67 -3.43
N ALA A 57 6.32 -3.29 -3.85
CA ALA A 57 5.15 -2.61 -4.36
C ALA A 57 3.85 -3.30 -3.92
N VAL A 58 2.74 -2.61 -4.04
CA VAL A 58 1.40 -3.11 -3.72
C VAL A 58 0.40 -2.63 -4.76
N ARG A 59 -0.61 -3.44 -5.03
CA ARG A 59 -1.80 -3.05 -5.78
C ARG A 59 -2.94 -2.87 -4.81
N VAL A 60 -3.57 -1.71 -4.90
CA VAL A 60 -4.71 -1.36 -4.07
C VAL A 60 -5.94 -1.13 -4.93
N ARG A 61 -7.11 -1.46 -4.38
CA ARG A 61 -8.38 -1.08 -5.00
C ARG A 61 -8.75 0.31 -4.52
N TRP A 62 -8.83 1.24 -5.47
CA TRP A 62 -9.31 2.60 -5.23
C TRP A 62 -10.48 2.92 -6.16
N ARG A 63 -11.65 3.17 -5.57
CA ARG A 63 -12.92 3.31 -6.29
C ARG A 63 -13.17 2.10 -7.21
N LEU A 64 -13.05 2.28 -8.51
CA LEU A 64 -13.26 1.26 -9.54
C LEU A 64 -11.96 0.84 -10.26
N ARG A 65 -10.79 1.21 -9.73
CA ARG A 65 -9.50 0.96 -10.36
C ARG A 65 -8.54 0.22 -9.43
N THR A 66 -7.67 -0.58 -10.02
CA THR A 66 -6.49 -1.12 -9.35
C THR A 66 -5.35 -0.13 -9.55
N VAL A 67 -4.75 0.33 -8.46
CA VAL A 67 -3.67 1.30 -8.47
C VAL A 67 -2.42 0.65 -7.91
N GLU A 68 -1.34 0.73 -8.67
CA GLU A 68 -0.03 0.27 -8.22
C GLU A 68 0.70 1.37 -7.44
N ILE A 69 1.31 0.96 -6.34
CA ILE A 69 2.02 1.82 -5.40
C ILE A 69 3.34 1.16 -5.04
N VAL A 70 4.45 1.82 -5.33
CA VAL A 70 5.76 1.44 -4.82
C VAL A 70 5.87 1.86 -3.36
N LEU A 71 6.22 0.93 -2.47
CA LEU A 71 6.22 1.15 -1.03
C LEU A 71 7.20 2.25 -0.59
N ARG A 72 8.41 2.27 -1.14
CA ARG A 72 9.40 3.34 -0.89
C ARG A 72 8.84 4.73 -1.20
N ARG A 73 8.29 4.89 -2.41
CA ARG A 73 7.67 6.15 -2.84
C ARG A 73 6.47 6.55 -1.98
N TYR A 74 5.70 5.57 -1.52
CA TYR A 74 4.57 5.81 -0.62
C TYR A 74 5.04 6.29 0.76
N LEU A 75 6.14 5.72 1.29
CA LEU A 75 6.74 6.10 2.56
C LEU A 75 7.56 7.40 2.50
N GLY A 76 7.90 7.87 1.29
CA GLY A 76 8.72 9.07 1.10
C GLY A 76 10.21 8.81 1.22
N GLU A 77 10.64 7.56 1.02
CA GLU A 77 12.03 7.09 1.02
C GLU A 77 12.62 6.97 -0.39
#